data_AF-A0A2A4X929-F1
#
_entry.id   AF-A0A2A4X929-F1
#
_cell.length_a   1.000
_cell.length_b   1.000
_cell.length_c   1.000
_cell.angle_alpha   90.00
_cell.angle_beta   90.00
_cell.angle_gamma   90.00
#
_symmetry.space_group_name_H-M   'P 1'
#
loop_
_entity.id
_entity.type
_entity.pdbx_description
1 polymer ?
#
loop_
_entity_poly.entity_id
_entity_poly.type
_entity_poly.pdbx_seq_one_letter_code
_entity_poly.pdbx_strand_id
1 'polypeptide(L)'
;MLAFIEEGINKGLYKGVEEMARLAQSKAKLFLIGIFFVLLLVALMLFLPPSVSGSARLSESVEAIEHGEYLVIAGGCISCHRGEDDAELFVGGFALSSDFGTFYAPNITPDMETGIGSWEAKD
;
A
#
# COMPACT_ATOMS: atom_id res chain seq x y z
N MET A 1 -3.31 12.85 -70.45
CA MET A 1 -2.42 11.73 -70.05
C MET A 1 -1.66 12.07 -68.78
N LEU A 2 -0.79 13.10 -68.77
CA LEU A 2 0.06 13.44 -67.61
C LEU A 2 -0.72 13.83 -66.35
N ALA A 3 -1.76 14.66 -66.46
CA ALA A 3 -2.58 15.08 -65.31
C ALA A 3 -3.29 13.91 -64.60
N PHE A 4 -3.71 12.88 -65.35
CA PHE A 4 -4.32 11.67 -64.78
C PHE A 4 -3.32 10.80 -64.03
N ILE A 5 -2.06 10.76 -64.51
CA ILE A 5 -0.98 10.04 -63.84
C ILE A 5 -0.61 10.74 -62.53
N GLU A 6 -0.51 12.06 -62.55
CA GLU A 6 -0.17 12.88 -61.38
C GLU A 6 -1.24 12.83 -60.28
N GLU A 7 -2.52 12.85 -60.66
CA GLU A 7 -3.62 12.71 -59.71
C GLU A 7 -3.71 11.30 -59.10
N GLY A 8 -3.40 10.26 -59.88
CA GLY A 8 -3.29 8.89 -59.38
C GLY A 8 -2.16 8.72 -58.36
N ILE A 9 -1.00 9.35 -58.62
CA ILE A 9 0.15 9.38 -57.70
C ILE A 9 -0.20 10.12 -56.40
N ASN A 10 -0.82 11.30 -56.49
CA ASN A 10 -1.21 12.09 -55.32
C ASN A 10 -2.25 11.38 -54.44
N LYS A 11 -3.25 10.72 -55.04
CA LYS A 11 -4.25 9.93 -54.29
C LYS A 11 -3.62 8.72 -53.58
N GLY A 12 -2.67 8.05 -54.22
CA GLY A 12 -1.91 6.95 -53.62
C GLY A 12 -1.05 7.41 -52.45
N LEU A 13 -0.35 8.54 -52.61
CA LEU A 13 0.48 9.13 -51.55
C LEU A 13 -0.36 9.57 -50.35
N TYR A 14 -1.50 10.25 -50.58
CA TYR A 14 -2.41 10.67 -49.52
C TYR A 14 -2.98 9.49 -48.72
N LYS A 15 -3.41 8.43 -49.41
CA LYS A 15 -3.93 7.22 -48.77
C LYS A 15 -2.87 6.52 -47.91
N GLY A 16 -1.62 6.47 -48.37
CA GLY A 16 -0.50 5.91 -47.62
C GLY A 16 -0.18 6.70 -46.34
N VAL A 17 -0.24 8.04 -46.40
CA VAL A 17 -0.05 8.90 -45.22
C VAL A 17 -1.18 8.72 -44.20
N GLU A 18 -2.43 8.56 -44.65
CA GLU A 18 -3.57 8.32 -43.77
C GLU A 18 -3.50 6.96 -43.06
N GLU A 19 -3.08 5.90 -43.78
CA GLU A 19 -2.92 4.56 -43.23
C GLU A 19 -1.77 4.51 -42.19
N MET A 20 -0.66 5.19 -42.47
CA MET A 20 0.45 5.35 -41.53
C MET A 20 0.04 6.12 -40.27
N ALA A 21 -0.77 7.18 -40.41
CA ALA A 21 -1.28 7.94 -39.28
C ALA A 21 -2.25 7.12 -38.40
N ARG A 22 -3.14 6.33 -39.02
CA ARG A 22 -4.05 5.41 -38.31
C ARG A 22 -3.28 4.31 -37.56
N LEU A 23 -2.22 3.77 -38.16
CA LEU A 23 -1.35 2.77 -37.52
C LEU A 23 -0.56 3.35 -36.33
N ALA A 24 -0.09 4.60 -36.44
CA ALA A 24 0.58 5.28 -35.33
C ALA A 24 -0.41 5.58 -34.18
N GLN A 25 -1.61 6.05 -34.51
CA GLN A 25 -2.67 6.33 -33.53
C GLN A 25 -3.17 5.08 -32.81
N SER A 26 -3.27 3.93 -33.48
CA SER A 26 -3.72 2.67 -32.87
C SER A 26 -2.69 2.13 -31.86
N LYS A 27 -1.39 2.21 -32.17
CA LYS A 27 -0.30 1.83 -31.25
C LYS A 27 -0.26 2.72 -30.01
N ALA A 28 -0.42 4.03 -30.18
CA ALA A 28 -0.48 4.97 -29.05
C ALA A 28 -1.66 4.69 -28.12
N LYS A 29 -2.84 4.39 -28.67
CA LYS A 29 -4.03 4.00 -27.88
C LYS A 29 -3.80 2.72 -27.09
N LEU A 30 -3.24 1.68 -27.72
CA LEU A 30 -2.93 0.41 -27.05
C LEU A 30 -1.92 0.61 -25.91
N PHE A 31 -0.92 1.46 -26.12
CA PHE A 31 0.07 1.80 -25.09
C PHE A 31 -0.57 2.52 -23.89
N LEU A 32 -1.43 3.53 -24.14
CA LEU A 32 -2.15 4.24 -23.07
C LEU A 32 -3.11 3.33 -22.30
N ILE A 33 -3.79 2.41 -22.98
CA ILE A 33 -4.63 1.39 -22.34
C ILE A 33 -3.78 0.48 -21.44
N GLY A 34 -2.62 0.05 -21.93
CA GLY A 34 -1.67 -0.73 -21.13
C GLY A 34 -1.22 0.01 -19.88
N ILE A 35 -0.84 1.29 -20.01
CA ILE A 35 -0.50 2.14 -18.87
C ILE A 35 -1.66 2.25 -17.89
N PHE A 36 -2.89 2.49 -18.39
CA PHE A 36 -4.06 2.58 -17.54
C PHE A 36 -4.27 1.31 -16.71
N PHE A 37 -4.19 0.12 -17.32
CA PHE A 37 -4.34 -1.13 -16.59
C PHE A 37 -3.21 -1.40 -15.59
N VAL A 38 -1.97 -1.04 -15.93
CA VAL A 38 -0.83 -1.13 -14.99
C VAL A 38 -1.05 -0.20 -13.80
N LEU A 39 -1.41 1.06 -14.05
CA LEU A 39 -1.68 2.03 -12.99
C LEU A 39 -2.87 1.62 -12.13
N LEU A 40 -3.93 1.08 -12.75
CA LEU A 40 -5.08 0.54 -12.04
C LEU A 40 -4.67 -0.65 -11.15
N LEU A 41 -3.84 -1.57 -11.65
CA LEU A 41 -3.34 -2.70 -10.86
C LEU A 41 -2.48 -2.23 -9.68
N VAL A 42 -1.57 -1.28 -9.90
CA VAL A 42 -0.76 -0.70 -8.82
C VAL A 42 -1.66 0.00 -7.79
N ALA A 43 -2.65 0.78 -8.24
CA ALA A 43 -3.61 1.40 -7.34
C ALA A 43 -4.38 0.35 -6.53
N LEU A 44 -4.87 -0.72 -7.17
CA LEU A 44 -5.54 -1.80 -6.46
C LEU A 44 -4.62 -2.47 -5.44
N MET A 45 -3.35 -2.71 -5.75
CA MET A 45 -2.40 -3.29 -4.78
C MET A 45 -2.11 -2.36 -3.59
N LEU A 46 -2.13 -1.04 -3.80
CA LEU A 46 -1.89 -0.07 -2.74
C LEU A 46 -3.14 0.21 -1.88
N PHE A 47 -4.33 0.10 -2.48
CA PHE A 47 -5.58 0.53 -1.85
C PHE A 47 -6.57 -0.61 -1.52
N LEU A 48 -6.36 -1.85 -1.99
CA LEU A 48 -7.06 -3.00 -1.43
C LEU A 48 -6.37 -3.41 -0.13
N PRO A 49 -7.09 -3.43 1.01
CA PRO A 49 -6.53 -3.95 2.24
C PRO A 49 -6.21 -5.44 2.07
N PRO A 50 -5.08 -5.94 2.62
CA PRO A 50 -4.81 -7.36 2.64
C PRO A 50 -5.91 -8.08 3.44
N SER A 51 -6.32 -9.26 2.97
CA SER A 51 -7.22 -10.11 3.75
C SER A 51 -6.46 -10.71 4.93
N VAL A 52 -6.73 -10.23 6.14
CA VAL A 52 -6.25 -10.86 7.37
C VAL A 52 -7.28 -11.89 7.80
N SER A 53 -6.85 -13.13 8.01
CA SER A 53 -7.74 -14.15 8.57
C SER A 53 -8.01 -13.79 10.03
N GLY A 54 -9.28 -13.62 10.41
CA GLY A 54 -9.65 -13.40 11.82
C GLY A 54 -9.32 -14.59 12.73
N SER A 55 -8.98 -15.74 12.16
CA SER A 55 -8.49 -16.95 12.86
C SER A 55 -6.97 -17.14 12.77
N ALA A 56 -6.23 -16.14 12.29
CA ALA A 56 -4.77 -16.21 12.25
C ALA A 56 -4.25 -16.46 13.67
N ARG A 57 -3.48 -17.54 13.83
CA ARG A 57 -2.81 -17.84 15.10
C ARG A 57 -1.47 -17.12 15.12
N LEU A 58 -1.16 -16.49 16.24
CA LEU A 58 0.19 -15.98 16.49
C LEU A 58 1.15 -17.18 16.49
N SER A 59 2.25 -17.04 15.76
CA SER A 59 3.34 -18.01 15.80
C SER A 59 4.19 -17.73 17.03
N GLU A 60 4.44 -18.75 17.83
CA GLU A 60 5.41 -18.70 18.94
C GLU A 60 6.81 -19.13 18.49
N SER A 61 7.06 -19.21 17.18
CA SER A 61 8.39 -19.52 16.66
C SER A 61 9.38 -18.41 16.99
N VAL A 62 10.67 -18.78 17.08
CA VAL A 62 11.74 -17.83 17.37
C VAL A 62 11.75 -16.71 16.33
N GLU A 63 11.56 -17.02 15.06
CA GLU A 63 11.54 -16.04 13.98
C GLU A 63 10.37 -15.06 14.10
N ALA A 64 9.21 -15.52 14.60
CA ALA A 64 8.06 -14.66 14.81
C ALA A 64 8.27 -13.72 16.00
N ILE A 65 8.91 -14.21 17.06
CA ILE A 65 9.29 -13.40 18.22
C ILE A 65 10.32 -12.34 17.84
N GLU A 66 11.39 -12.72 17.12
CA GLU A 66 12.41 -11.78 16.61
C GLU A 66 11.80 -10.72 15.69
N HIS A 67 10.87 -11.11 14.83
CA HIS A 67 10.14 -10.16 13.98
C HIS A 67 9.27 -9.21 14.82
N GLY A 68 8.58 -9.71 15.84
CA GLY A 68 7.80 -8.90 16.77
C GLY A 68 8.66 -7.88 17.49
N GLU A 69 9.82 -8.28 18.01
CA GLU A 69 10.79 -7.37 18.63
C GLU A 69 11.22 -6.27 17.66
N TYR A 70 11.58 -6.63 16.43
CA TYR A 70 11.91 -5.65 15.39
C TYR A 70 10.78 -4.63 15.17
N LEU A 71 9.53 -5.08 15.06
CA LEU A 71 8.38 -4.19 14.86
C LEU A 71 8.15 -3.25 16.04
N VAL A 72 8.28 -3.74 17.27
CA VAL A 72 8.12 -2.93 18.50
C VAL A 72 9.18 -1.82 18.54
N ILE A 73 10.42 -2.14 18.19
CA ILE A 73 11.53 -1.18 18.15
C ILE A 73 11.32 -0.19 17.01
N ALA A 74 11.07 -0.68 15.79
CA ALA A 74 10.90 0.16 14.60
C ALA A 74 9.67 1.08 14.69
N GLY A 75 8.60 0.61 15.32
CA GLY A 75 7.39 1.36 15.60
C GLY A 75 7.52 2.33 16.78
N GLY A 76 8.62 2.25 17.54
CA GLY A 76 8.86 3.14 18.69
C GLY A 76 7.81 2.99 19.79
N CYS A 77 7.22 1.79 19.96
CA CYS A 77 6.06 1.57 20.84
C CYS A 77 6.32 2.04 22.28
N ILE A 78 7.57 1.94 22.76
CA ILE A 78 7.96 2.34 24.12
C ILE A 78 7.79 3.85 24.38
N SER A 79 7.78 4.68 23.34
CA SER A 79 7.60 6.13 23.47
C SER A 79 6.23 6.50 24.09
N CYS A 80 5.22 5.66 23.87
CA CYS A 80 3.86 5.88 24.35
C CYS A 80 3.44 4.83 25.38
N HIS A 81 3.79 3.56 25.17
CA HIS A 81 3.29 2.42 25.96
C HIS A 81 4.11 2.10 27.22
N ARG A 82 5.11 2.90 27.55
CA ARG A 82 5.88 2.69 28.78
C ARG A 82 5.08 2.98 30.05
N GLY A 83 5.54 2.45 31.18
CA GLY A 83 5.07 2.84 32.50
C GLY A 83 5.51 4.26 32.88
N GLU A 84 4.71 4.91 33.73
CA GLU A 84 5.08 6.20 34.33
C GLU A 84 6.32 6.05 35.22
N ASP A 85 6.33 5.03 36.08
CA ASP A 85 7.42 4.73 37.02
C ASP A 85 8.50 3.81 36.44
N ASP A 86 8.21 3.12 35.33
CA ASP A 86 9.13 2.18 34.67
C ASP A 86 9.13 2.39 33.15
N ALA A 87 10.22 2.98 32.65
CA ALA A 87 10.37 3.34 31.25
C ALA A 87 10.70 2.15 30.33
N GLU A 88 11.00 0.97 30.87
CA GLU A 88 11.36 -0.22 30.11
C GLU A 88 10.20 -1.21 29.96
N LEU A 89 9.16 -1.08 30.79
CA LEU A 89 7.98 -1.94 30.76
C LEU A 89 6.86 -1.35 29.90
N PHE A 90 6.26 -2.20 29.05
CA PHE A 90 5.12 -1.84 28.20
C PHE A 90 3.76 -1.85 28.92
N VAL A 91 3.73 -1.47 30.19
CA VAL A 91 2.54 -1.50 31.05
C VAL A 91 1.59 -0.33 30.83
N GLY A 92 1.96 0.64 29.99
CA GLY A 92 1.15 1.83 29.69
C GLY A 92 1.01 2.78 30.87
N GLY A 93 0.12 3.75 30.74
CA GLY A 93 -0.19 4.72 31.80
C GLY A 93 0.75 5.93 31.87
N PHE A 94 1.73 6.05 30.98
CA PHE A 94 2.52 7.28 30.84
C PHE A 94 1.65 8.44 30.32
N ALA A 95 1.74 9.61 30.98
CA ALA A 95 0.97 10.80 30.61
C ALA A 95 1.52 11.52 29.37
N LEU A 96 0.77 11.51 28.26
CA LEU A 96 1.08 12.22 27.02
C LEU A 96 0.28 13.53 26.92
N SER A 97 0.90 14.64 27.30
CA SER A 97 0.27 15.96 27.21
C SER A 97 0.23 16.50 25.78
N SER A 98 -0.91 17.07 25.39
CA SER A 98 -1.12 17.78 24.13
C SER A 98 -2.09 18.95 24.31
N ASP A 99 -2.24 19.79 23.28
CA ASP A 99 -3.22 20.88 23.26
C ASP A 99 -4.68 20.39 23.34
N PHE A 100 -4.92 19.10 23.09
CA PHE A 100 -6.24 18.47 23.16
C PHE A 100 -6.51 17.75 24.48
N GLY A 101 -5.56 17.78 25.41
CA GLY A 101 -5.64 17.08 26.70
C GLY A 101 -4.50 16.11 26.92
N THR A 102 -4.61 15.33 28.00
CA THR A 102 -3.63 14.29 28.36
C THR A 102 -4.17 12.92 27.94
N PHE A 103 -3.34 12.20 27.18
CA PHE A 103 -3.62 10.85 26.72
C PHE A 103 -2.78 9.84 27.50
N TYR A 104 -3.29 8.63 27.62
CA TYR A 104 -2.61 7.51 28.27
C TYR A 104 -2.68 6.31 27.35
N ALA A 105 -1.53 5.76 26.97
CA ALA A 105 -1.50 4.56 26.16
C ALA A 105 -1.85 3.32 27.00
N PRO A 106 -2.51 2.30 26.42
CA PRO A 106 -2.87 1.08 27.13
C PRO A 106 -1.65 0.20 27.41
N ASN A 107 -1.81 -0.74 28.35
CA ASN A 107 -0.88 -1.83 28.58
C ASN A 107 -0.86 -2.78 27.37
N ILE A 108 0.32 -3.02 26.80
CA ILE A 108 0.51 -3.96 25.66
C ILE A 108 1.38 -5.16 26.04
N THR A 109 1.54 -5.43 27.32
CA THR A 109 2.18 -6.68 27.79
C THR A 109 1.32 -7.90 27.41
N PRO A 110 1.90 -9.12 27.41
CA PRO A 110 1.15 -10.36 27.24
C PRO A 110 0.19 -10.71 28.39
N ASP A 111 -0.02 -9.81 29.36
CA ASP A 111 -0.95 -10.03 30.46
C ASP A 111 -2.37 -10.29 29.94
N MET A 112 -3.05 -11.27 30.53
CA MET A 112 -4.35 -11.75 30.03
C MET A 112 -5.52 -10.86 30.44
N GLU A 113 -5.41 -10.16 31.57
CA GLU A 113 -6.49 -9.37 32.17
C GLU A 113 -6.41 -7.90 31.77
N THR A 114 -5.20 -7.35 31.76
CA THR A 114 -4.94 -5.92 31.60
C THR A 114 -4.13 -5.59 30.34
N GLY A 115 -3.49 -6.57 29.72
CA GLY A 115 -2.68 -6.44 28.50
C GLY A 115 -3.39 -6.96 27.24
N ILE A 116 -2.61 -7.29 26.22
CA ILE A 116 -3.10 -7.78 24.91
C ILE A 116 -3.14 -9.31 24.82
N GLY A 117 -2.88 -10.03 25.91
CA GLY A 117 -2.74 -11.49 25.90
C GLY A 117 -3.99 -12.25 25.43
N SER A 118 -5.17 -11.63 25.55
CA SER A 118 -6.45 -12.19 25.10
C SER A 118 -6.95 -11.66 23.75
N TRP A 119 -6.19 -10.78 23.08
CA TRP A 119 -6.61 -10.18 21.82
C TRP A 119 -6.56 -11.19 20.66
N GLU A 120 -7.59 -11.17 19.84
CA GLU A 120 -7.67 -11.89 18.57
C GLU A 120 -7.39 -10.92 17.40
N ALA A 121 -7.06 -11.46 16.22
CA ALA A 121 -6.70 -10.65 15.03
C ALA A 121 -7.81 -9.69 14.54
N LYS A 122 -9.02 -9.79 15.09
CA LYS A 122 -10.17 -8.93 14.77
C LYS A 122 -10.40 -7.80 15.78
N ASP A 123 -9.69 -7.82 16.90
CA ASP A 123 -9.79 -6.82 17.98
C ASP A 123 -8.84 -5.64 17.69
#